data_AF-A0A167HTA5-F1
#
_entry.id   AF-A0A167HTA5-F1
#
_cell.length_a   1.000
_cell.length_b   1.000
_cell.length_c   1.000
_cell.angle_alpha   90.00
_cell.angle_beta   90.00
_cell.angle_gamma   90.00
#
_symmetry.space_group_name_H-M   'P 1'
#
loop_
_entity.id
_entity.type
_entity.pdbx_description
1 polymer ?
#
loop_
_entity_poly.entity_id
_entity_poly.type
_entity_poly.pdbx_seq_one_letter_code
_entity_poly.pdbx_strand_id
1 'polypeptide(L)'
;MAVAVNEMVLAEQPIENTPDNNLTMFDRDFYSLGLLHKWANTGVERHWLIPLKKNVQYGVVRKLGQQDKLVKLNSSARARKLWPDLANALVVRVVSRNIQGKQYDVLTYFLPI
;
A
#
# COMPACT_ATOMS: atom_id res chain seq x y z
N MET A 1 -29.80 0.62 -16.16
CA MET A 1 -29.58 0.50 -14.71
C MET A 1 -28.08 0.36 -14.50
N ALA A 2 -27.38 1.42 -14.09
CA ALA A 2 -25.96 1.32 -13.76
C ALA A 2 -25.84 0.67 -12.38
N VAL A 3 -25.37 -0.57 -12.32
CA VAL A 3 -24.94 -1.16 -11.05
C VAL A 3 -23.73 -0.34 -10.63
N ALA A 4 -23.83 0.38 -9.51
CA ALA A 4 -22.68 1.07 -8.93
C ALA A 4 -21.64 0.02 -8.53
N VAL A 5 -20.66 -0.18 -9.40
CA VAL A 5 -19.52 -1.07 -9.10
C VAL A 5 -18.70 -0.37 -8.03
N ASN A 6 -18.39 -1.09 -6.95
CA ASN A 6 -17.55 -0.58 -5.88
C ASN A 6 -16.20 -0.12 -6.44
N GLU A 7 -15.76 1.10 -6.15
CA GLU A 7 -14.49 1.68 -6.64
C GLU A 7 -13.27 0.78 -6.34
N MET A 8 -13.29 0.05 -5.23
CA MET A 8 -12.25 -0.92 -4.88
C MET A 8 -12.17 -2.07 -5.89
N VAL A 9 -13.31 -2.56 -6.38
CA VAL A 9 -13.39 -3.62 -7.40
C VAL A 9 -12.88 -3.10 -8.73
N LEU A 10 -13.15 -1.83 -9.06
CA LEU A 10 -12.61 -1.19 -10.26
C LEU A 10 -11.08 -1.06 -10.18
N ALA A 11 -10.52 -0.76 -9.00
CA ALA A 11 -9.08 -0.67 -8.80
C ALA A 11 -8.33 -2.00 -8.96
N GLU A 12 -9.03 -3.14 -8.94
CA GLU A 12 -8.42 -4.45 -9.21
C GLU A 12 -8.21 -4.71 -10.70
N GLN A 13 -9.07 -4.16 -11.56
CA GLN A 13 -9.04 -4.44 -13.00
C GLN A 13 -7.71 -4.09 -13.69
N PRO A 14 -7.03 -2.98 -13.34
CA PRO A 14 -5.75 -2.64 -13.97
C PRO A 14 -4.58 -3.53 -13.55
N ILE A 15 -4.71 -4.35 -12.50
CA ILE A 15 -3.59 -5.15 -11.96
C ILE A 15 -2.94 -6.01 -13.05
N GLU A 16 -3.75 -6.76 -13.80
CA GLU A 16 -3.26 -7.70 -14.81
C GLU A 16 -2.55 -6.99 -15.98
N ASN A 17 -2.98 -5.77 -16.32
CA ASN A 17 -2.48 -5.01 -17.46
C ASN A 17 -1.44 -3.96 -17.11
N THR A 18 -1.16 -3.76 -15.81
CA THR A 18 -0.10 -2.87 -15.37
C THR A 18 1.24 -3.45 -15.86
N PRO A 19 2.16 -2.66 -16.43
CA PRO A 19 3.46 -3.19 -16.85
C PRO A 19 4.38 -3.46 -15.64
N ASP A 20 5.40 -4.28 -15.87
CA ASP A 20 6.49 -4.49 -14.91
C ASP A 20 7.36 -3.23 -14.77
N ASN A 21 8.13 -3.15 -13.68
CA ASN A 21 8.99 -2.00 -13.34
C ASN A 21 8.21 -0.68 -13.23
N ASN A 22 6.98 -0.76 -12.72
CA ASN A 22 6.07 0.37 -12.64
C ASN A 22 5.93 0.90 -11.21
N LEU A 23 5.69 2.21 -11.10
CA LEU A 23 5.35 2.88 -9.84
C LEU A 23 3.95 3.48 -9.92
N THR A 24 2.99 2.87 -9.21
CA THR A 24 1.61 3.36 -9.16
C THR A 24 1.40 4.27 -7.94
N MET A 25 0.86 5.47 -8.15
CA MET A 25 0.43 6.33 -7.05
C MET A 25 -1.07 6.17 -6.82
N PHE A 26 -1.45 5.68 -5.65
CA PHE A 26 -2.84 5.53 -5.24
C PHE A 26 -3.32 6.76 -4.47
N ASP A 27 -4.58 7.11 -4.68
CA ASP A 27 -5.28 7.97 -3.72
C ASP A 27 -5.40 7.26 -2.37
N ARG A 28 -5.44 8.04 -1.29
CA ARG A 28 -5.59 7.59 0.08
C ARG A 28 -6.79 6.64 0.25
N ASP A 29 -7.87 6.85 -0.49
CA ASP A 29 -9.09 6.05 -0.34
C ASP A 29 -9.00 4.62 -0.86
N PHE A 30 -7.96 4.30 -1.63
CA PHE A 30 -7.63 2.93 -2.05
C PHE A 30 -6.81 2.12 -1.02
N TYR A 31 -6.72 2.57 0.23
CA TYR A 31 -6.03 1.80 1.28
C TYR A 31 -6.74 0.47 1.55
N SER A 32 -6.20 -0.60 0.95
CA SER A 32 -6.58 -1.98 1.15
C SER A 32 -5.31 -2.82 1.11
N LEU A 33 -4.97 -3.48 2.22
CA LEU A 33 -3.76 -4.31 2.28
C LEU A 33 -3.80 -5.46 1.26
N GLY A 34 -4.98 -5.98 0.95
CA GLY A 34 -5.16 -7.02 -0.07
C GLY A 34 -4.85 -6.49 -1.47
N LEU A 35 -5.43 -5.35 -1.84
CA LEU A 35 -5.19 -4.70 -3.13
C LEU A 35 -3.71 -4.36 -3.30
N LEU A 36 -3.13 -3.66 -2.32
CA LEU A 36 -1.74 -3.21 -2.37
C LEU A 36 -0.74 -4.38 -2.37
N HIS A 37 -1.05 -5.47 -1.65
CA HIS A 37 -0.24 -6.68 -1.68
C HIS A 37 -0.32 -7.37 -3.04
N LYS A 38 -1.53 -7.59 -3.57
CA LYS A 38 -1.70 -8.21 -4.89
C LYS A 38 -1.01 -7.38 -5.98
N TRP A 39 -1.20 -6.06 -5.97
CA TRP A 39 -0.57 -5.17 -6.95
C TRP A 39 0.95 -5.31 -7.00
N ALA A 40 1.61 -5.39 -5.85
CA ALA A 40 3.05 -5.52 -5.78
C ALA A 40 3.58 -6.93 -6.13
N ASN A 41 2.72 -7.96 -6.04
CA ASN A 41 3.10 -9.35 -6.28
C ASN A 41 2.59 -9.89 -7.63
N THR A 42 1.74 -9.16 -8.35
CA THR A 42 1.36 -9.51 -9.72
C THR A 42 2.32 -8.80 -10.67
N GLY A 43 3.28 -9.53 -11.22
CA GLY A 43 4.32 -9.02 -12.12
C GLY A 43 5.67 -8.82 -11.42
N VAL A 44 6.58 -8.09 -12.08
CA VAL A 44 7.96 -7.87 -11.63
C VAL A 44 8.18 -6.40 -11.28
N GLU A 45 8.80 -6.15 -10.12
CA GLU A 45 9.18 -4.80 -9.65
C GLU A 45 8.05 -3.75 -9.75
N ARG A 46 6.83 -4.16 -9.37
CA ARG A 46 5.69 -3.24 -9.29
C ARG A 46 5.61 -2.63 -7.91
N HIS A 47 5.84 -1.34 -7.85
CA HIS A 47 5.80 -0.57 -6.61
C HIS A 47 4.56 0.32 -6.58
N TRP A 48 4.23 0.76 -5.37
CA TRP A 48 3.15 1.70 -5.16
C TRP A 48 3.49 2.75 -4.11
N LEU A 49 2.82 3.88 -4.18
CA LEU A 49 2.83 4.95 -3.19
C LEU A 49 1.38 5.24 -2.81
N ILE A 50 1.10 5.37 -1.52
CA ILE A 50 -0.21 5.81 -1.03
C ILE A 50 -0.04 6.75 0.16
N PRO A 51 -0.73 7.90 0.20
CA PRO A 51 -0.73 8.75 1.38
C PRO A 51 -1.19 7.95 2.61
N LEU A 52 -0.42 8.01 3.69
CA LEU A 52 -0.77 7.32 4.94
C LEU A 52 -2.09 7.89 5.49
N LYS A 53 -3.08 7.03 5.70
CA LYS A 53 -4.33 7.39 6.38
C LYS A 53 -4.03 7.72 7.85
N LYS A 54 -4.74 8.71 8.40
CA LYS A 54 -4.70 8.99 9.85
C LYS A 54 -5.10 7.72 10.60
N ASN A 55 -4.47 7.49 11.75
CA ASN A 55 -4.75 6.38 12.66
C ASN A 55 -4.46 4.96 12.13
N VAL A 56 -3.79 4.81 10.97
CA VAL A 56 -3.27 3.50 10.56
C VAL A 56 -2.26 3.03 11.59
N GLN A 57 -2.55 1.89 12.22
CA GLN A 57 -1.67 1.29 13.21
C GLN A 57 -0.59 0.47 12.51
N TYR A 58 0.66 0.72 12.89
CA TYR A 58 1.81 -0.06 12.42
C TYR A 58 2.86 -0.16 13.51
N GLY A 59 3.62 -1.25 13.51
CA GLY A 59 4.83 -1.37 14.33
C GLY A 59 6.05 -0.93 13.54
N VAL A 60 6.97 -0.16 14.14
CA VAL A 60 8.26 0.13 13.48
C VAL A 60 9.16 -1.09 13.59
N VAL A 61 9.59 -1.61 12.44
CA VAL A 61 10.54 -2.74 12.35
C VAL A 61 11.97 -2.23 12.38
N ARG A 62 12.27 -1.20 11.59
CA ARG A 62 13.61 -0.60 11.50
C ARG A 62 13.50 0.86 11.10
N LYS A 63 14.32 1.73 11.70
CA LYS A 63 14.52 3.10 11.20
C LYS A 63 15.69 3.10 10.21
N LEU A 64 15.46 3.62 9.02
CA LEU A 64 16.49 3.83 7.99
C LEU A 64 17.04 5.27 8.04
N GLY A 65 16.23 6.19 8.58
CA GLY A 65 16.60 7.57 8.87
C GLY A 65 15.52 8.25 9.70
N GLN A 66 15.66 9.55 9.95
CA GLN A 66 14.67 10.32 10.72
C GLN A 66 13.27 10.29 10.09
N GLN A 67 13.23 10.35 8.76
CA GLN A 67 12.02 10.43 7.93
C GLN A 67 11.72 9.13 7.18
N ASP A 68 12.38 8.04 7.55
CA ASP A 68 12.37 6.81 6.76
C ASP A 68 12.41 5.57 7.64
N LYS A 69 11.39 4.73 7.53
CA LYS A 69 11.17 3.59 8.42
C LYS A 69 10.59 2.41 7.66
N LEU A 70 11.08 1.22 7.97
CA LEU A 70 10.35 -0.02 7.69
C LEU A 70 9.35 -0.27 8.81
N VAL A 71 8.12 -0.56 8.44
CA VAL A 71 7.00 -0.75 9.35
C VAL A 71 6.24 -2.03 9.01
N LYS A 72 5.66 -2.65 10.03
CA LYS A 72 4.83 -3.84 9.93
C LYS A 72 3.36 -3.44 10.02
N LEU A 73 2.60 -3.75 8.98
CA LEU A 73 1.15 -3.62 8.92
C LEU A 73 0.51 -4.99 9.12
N ASN A 74 -0.40 -5.12 10.07
CA ASN A 74 -1.12 -6.37 10.31
C ASN A 74 -2.38 -6.41 9.43
N SER A 75 -2.61 -7.54 8.75
CA SER A 75 -3.86 -7.74 8.00
C SER A 75 -4.99 -8.13 8.96
N SER A 76 -6.22 -7.76 8.62
CA SER A 76 -7.41 -8.18 9.36
C SER A 76 -7.89 -9.55 8.86
N ALA A 77 -8.57 -10.31 9.72
CA ALA A 77 -9.18 -11.58 9.31
C ALA A 77 -10.19 -11.40 8.16
N ARG A 78 -10.92 -10.28 8.14
CA ARG A 78 -11.82 -9.91 7.03
C ARG A 78 -11.05 -9.73 5.72
N ALA A 79 -9.92 -9.01 5.74
CA ALA A 79 -9.11 -8.80 4.54
C ALA A 79 -8.56 -10.12 4.00
N ARG A 80 -8.05 -11.00 4.88
CA ARG A 80 -7.55 -12.33 4.47
C ARG A 80 -8.64 -13.26 3.92
N LYS A 81 -9.90 -13.11 4.36
CA LYS A 81 -11.02 -13.84 3.75
C LYS A 81 -11.31 -13.39 2.31
N LEU A 82 -11.20 -12.09 2.05
CA LEU A 82 -11.40 -11.53 0.70
C LEU A 82 -10.17 -11.77 -0.21
N TRP A 83 -8.98 -11.84 0.40
CA TRP A 83 -7.69 -12.00 -0.27
C TRP A 83 -6.95 -13.19 0.31
N PRO A 84 -7.19 -14.43 -0.17
CA PRO A 84 -6.63 -15.65 0.42
C PRO A 84 -5.10 -15.66 0.48
N ASP A 85 -4.43 -15.05 -0.49
CA ASP A 85 -2.96 -14.98 -0.56
C ASP A 85 -2.35 -13.85 0.29
N LEU A 86 -3.19 -13.08 1.01
CA LEU A 86 -2.70 -11.99 1.86
C LEU A 86 -2.09 -12.54 3.15
N ALA A 87 -0.79 -12.27 3.34
CA ALA A 87 -0.07 -12.63 4.56
C ALA A 87 -0.68 -11.99 5.82
N ASN A 88 -0.40 -12.57 6.99
CA ASN A 88 -0.83 -12.03 8.30
C ASN A 88 -0.29 -10.62 8.58
N ALA A 89 0.87 -10.30 8.02
CA ALA A 89 1.45 -8.98 8.10
C ALA A 89 2.34 -8.70 6.90
N LEU A 90 2.48 -7.43 6.57
CA LEU A 90 3.34 -6.93 5.51
C LEU A 90 4.37 -5.99 6.10
N VAL A 91 5.62 -6.11 5.65
CA VAL A 91 6.65 -5.10 5.91
C VAL A 91 6.66 -4.15 4.73
N VAL A 92 6.43 -2.88 5.00
CA VAL A 92 6.43 -1.80 4.00
C VAL A 92 7.25 -0.62 4.53
N ARG A 93 7.48 0.38 3.69
CA ARG A 93 8.23 1.58 4.05
C ARG A 93 7.29 2.76 4.28
N VAL A 94 7.56 3.56 5.29
CA VAL A 94 6.97 4.88 5.52
C VAL A 94 8.06 5.92 5.24
N VAL A 95 7.76 6.84 4.33
CA VAL A 95 8.58 8.02 4.06
C VAL A 95 7.82 9.27 4.47
N SER A 96 8.44 10.09 5.31
CA SER A 96 7.89 11.35 5.81
C SER A 96 8.51 12.53 5.08
N ARG A 97 7.70 13.51 4.70
CA ARG A 97 8.13 14.79 4.14
C ARG A 97 7.51 15.94 4.91
N ASN A 98 8.30 16.97 5.19
CA ASN A 98 7.77 18.23 5.68
C ASN A 98 7.64 19.19 4.50
N ILE A 99 6.42 19.67 4.23
CA ILE A 99 6.12 20.64 3.19
C ILE A 99 5.44 21.81 3.88
N GLN A 100 6.07 22.99 3.85
CA GLN A 100 5.55 24.22 4.46
C GLN A 100 5.16 24.04 5.94
N GLY A 101 6.00 23.37 6.72
CA GLY A 101 5.77 23.13 8.15
C GLY A 101 4.83 21.96 8.45
N LYS A 102 4.17 21.37 7.45
CA LYS A 102 3.25 20.25 7.63
C LYS A 102 3.88 18.93 7.22
N GLN A 103 3.77 17.93 8.09
CA GLN A 103 4.24 16.58 7.80
C GLN A 103 3.23 15.82 6.93
N TYR A 104 3.76 15.14 5.91
CA TYR A 104 3.07 14.22 5.01
C TYR A 104 3.79 12.89 5.02
N ASP A 105 3.06 11.82 5.33
CA ASP A 105 3.60 10.47 5.36
C ASP A 105 3.02 9.69 4.19
N VAL A 106 3.89 8.92 3.52
CA VAL A 106 3.55 8.05 2.40
C VAL A 106 3.98 6.62 2.73
N LEU A 107 3.09 5.66 2.51
CA LEU A 107 3.40 4.24 2.54
C LEU A 107 3.84 3.77 1.15
N THR A 108 4.83 2.87 1.10
CA THR A 108 5.30 2.28 -0.15
C THR A 108 5.86 0.87 0.03
N TYR A 109 5.70 0.04 -1.01
CA TYR A 109 6.38 -1.25 -1.14
C TYR A 109 7.80 -1.13 -1.73
N PHE A 110 8.30 0.08 -1.97
CA PHE A 110 9.69 0.29 -2.35
C PHE A 110 10.62 0.08 -1.14
N LEU A 111 10.99 -1.18 -0.95
CA LEU A 111 11.92 -1.60 0.10
C LEU A 111 13.36 -1.29 -0.34
N PRO A 112 14.23 -0.85 0.59
CA PRO A 112 15.65 -0.70 0.27
C PRO A 112 16.23 -2.08 -0.10
N ILE A 113 17.04 -2.10 -1.16
CA ILE A 113 17.87 -3.24 -1.57
C ILE A 113 19.00 -3.41 -0.54
#